data_AF-A0A2W5RB39-F1
#
_entry.id   AF-A0A2W5RB39-F1
#
_cell.length_a   1.000
_cell.length_b   1.000
_cell.length_c   1.000
_cell.angle_alpha   90.00
_cell.angle_beta   90.00
_cell.angle_gamma   90.00
#
_symmetry.space_group_name_H-M   'P 1'
#
loop_
_entity.id
_entity.type
_entity.pdbx_description
1 polymer ?
#
loop_
_entity_poly.entity_id
_entity_poly.type
_entity_poly.pdbx_seq_one_letter_code
_entity_poly.pdbx_strand_id
1 'polypeptide(L)'
;MTQPDAIHSGKTPRRNHYIPEWAERRGLTKAEIARATGADKGLVSRWFNQRIIPSERYLEVLAGVLEADEPAALFRDPYEDWLSRFFAGRSEEERQRMMTTLEAAFPRKHA
;
A
#
# COMPACT_ATOMS: atom_id res chain seq x y z
N MET A 1 20.00 -35.78 -3.17
CA MET A 1 18.78 -35.17 -2.59
C MET A 1 19.27 -34.08 -1.65
N THR A 2 19.32 -32.84 -2.10
CA THR A 2 19.90 -31.73 -1.34
C THR A 2 18.78 -31.04 -0.58
N GLN A 3 18.82 -31.07 0.75
CA GLN A 3 17.91 -30.28 1.59
C GLN A 3 18.22 -28.79 1.38
N PRO A 4 17.21 -27.91 1.27
CA PRO A 4 17.48 -26.48 1.24
C PRO A 4 17.86 -25.98 2.65
N ASP A 5 19.01 -25.32 2.69
CA ASP A 5 19.61 -24.70 3.86
C ASP A 5 18.72 -23.59 4.45
N ALA A 6 18.66 -23.60 5.79
CA ALA A 6 18.40 -22.50 6.73
C ALA A 6 17.50 -21.33 6.28
N ILE A 7 16.30 -21.28 6.85
CA ILE A 7 15.42 -20.10 6.78
C ILE A 7 16.09 -18.93 7.53
N HIS A 8 16.55 -17.91 6.79
CA HIS A 8 17.10 -16.68 7.37
C HIS A 8 16.03 -15.93 8.20
N SER A 9 16.20 -15.94 9.52
CA SER A 9 15.25 -15.41 10.53
C SER A 9 15.22 -13.87 10.68
N GLY A 10 15.83 -13.12 9.74
CA GLY A 10 15.99 -11.65 9.86
C GLY A 10 15.20 -10.80 8.86
N LYS A 11 14.37 -11.41 8.01
CA LYS A 11 13.53 -10.65 7.06
C LYS A 11 12.12 -10.57 7.63
N THR A 12 11.72 -9.41 8.15
CA THR A 12 10.30 -9.08 8.29
C THR A 12 9.61 -9.51 7.00
N PRO A 13 8.58 -10.37 7.04
CA PRO A 13 7.92 -10.83 5.83
C PRO A 13 7.57 -9.61 4.99
N ARG A 14 8.13 -9.51 3.77
CA ARG A 14 7.79 -8.40 2.88
C ARG A 14 6.27 -8.43 2.74
N ARG A 15 5.61 -7.34 3.14
CA ARG A 15 4.16 -7.22 2.98
C ARG A 15 3.86 -7.51 1.52
N ASN A 16 2.98 -8.47 1.29
CA ASN A 16 2.73 -8.97 -0.05
C ASN A 16 1.93 -7.96 -0.89
N HIS A 17 1.22 -7.01 -0.27
CA HIS A 17 0.46 -5.93 -0.89
C HIS A 17 -0.11 -4.99 0.21
N TYR A 18 -0.70 -3.86 -0.18
CA TYR A 18 -1.28 -2.82 0.68
C TYR A 18 -2.81 -2.67 0.50
N ILE A 19 -3.50 -3.70 0.02
CA ILE A 19 -4.96 -3.68 -0.22
C ILE A 19 -5.77 -3.18 0.99
N PRO A 20 -5.50 -3.58 2.26
CA PRO A 20 -6.20 -3.02 3.41
C PRO A 20 -6.05 -1.50 3.54
N GLU A 21 -4.83 -0.99 3.40
CA GLU A 21 -4.49 0.42 3.52
C GLU A 21 -5.12 1.24 2.38
N TRP A 22 -5.10 0.70 1.17
CA TRP A 22 -5.82 1.25 0.04
C TRP A 22 -7.32 1.31 0.32
N ALA A 23 -7.93 0.24 0.84
CA ALA A 23 -9.35 0.22 1.16
C ALA A 23 -9.72 1.20 2.27
N GLU A 24 -8.90 1.31 3.31
CA GLU A 24 -9.08 2.25 4.41
C GLU A 24 -9.04 3.71 3.92
N ARG A 25 -8.06 4.06 3.08
CA ARG A 25 -7.98 5.38 2.44
C ARG A 25 -9.24 5.73 1.66
N ARG A 26 -9.90 4.73 1.08
CA ARG A 26 -11.14 4.86 0.31
C ARG A 26 -12.41 4.77 1.15
N GLY A 27 -12.30 4.48 2.45
CA GLY A 27 -13.45 4.21 3.31
C GLY A 27 -14.25 2.97 2.90
N LEU A 28 -13.63 2.01 2.21
CA LEU A 28 -14.30 0.81 1.69
C LEU A 28 -14.23 -0.35 2.67
N THR A 29 -15.37 -1.01 2.84
CA THR A 29 -15.49 -2.24 3.63
C THR A 29 -15.14 -3.50 2.82
N LYS A 30 -14.78 -4.58 3.51
CA LYS A 30 -14.58 -5.91 2.88
C LYS A 30 -15.79 -6.37 2.07
N ALA A 31 -17.00 -6.02 2.53
CA ALA A 31 -18.25 -6.40 1.86
C ALA A 31 -18.43 -5.63 0.54
N GLU A 32 -18.07 -4.35 0.50
CA GLU A 32 -18.08 -3.56 -0.73
C GLU A 32 -17.07 -4.06 -1.74
N ILE A 33 -15.86 -4.39 -1.29
CA ILE A 33 -14.84 -4.98 -2.16
C ILE A 33 -15.29 -6.34 -2.70
N ALA A 34 -15.92 -7.19 -1.88
CA ALA A 34 -16.48 -8.46 -2.34
C ALA A 34 -17.53 -8.25 -3.44
N ARG A 35 -18.43 -7.27 -3.26
CA ARG A 35 -19.45 -6.93 -4.27
C ARG A 35 -18.82 -6.39 -5.55
N ALA A 36 -17.87 -5.48 -5.44
CA ALA A 36 -17.24 -4.83 -6.59
C ALA A 36 -16.34 -5.78 -7.39
N THR A 37 -15.66 -6.71 -6.72
CA THR A 37 -14.76 -7.68 -7.36
C THR A 37 -15.46 -8.98 -7.79
N GLY A 38 -16.67 -9.24 -7.28
CA GLY A 38 -17.34 -10.54 -7.43
C GLY A 38 -16.68 -11.68 -6.65
N ALA A 39 -15.70 -11.39 -5.79
CA ALA A 39 -15.02 -12.38 -4.96
C ALA A 39 -15.88 -12.82 -3.78
N ASP A 40 -15.69 -14.06 -3.33
CA ASP A 40 -16.32 -14.53 -2.10
C ASP A 40 -15.71 -13.85 -0.85
N LYS A 41 -16.50 -13.83 0.24
CA LYS A 41 -16.10 -13.18 1.50
C LYS A 41 -14.82 -13.78 2.10
N GLY A 42 -14.60 -15.07 1.94
CA GLY A 42 -13.42 -15.77 2.46
C GLY A 42 -12.15 -15.39 1.70
N LEU A 43 -12.25 -15.20 0.38
CA LEU A 43 -11.18 -14.73 -0.47
C LEU A 43 -10.79 -13.30 -0.11
N VAL A 44 -11.76 -12.38 0.01
CA VAL A 44 -11.49 -11.00 0.44
C VAL A 44 -10.89 -10.95 1.84
N SER A 45 -11.38 -11.77 2.78
CA SER A 45 -10.80 -11.85 4.12
C SER A 45 -9.33 -12.29 4.07
N ARG A 46 -8.96 -13.25 3.22
CA ARG A 46 -7.58 -13.69 3.05
C ARG A 46 -6.67 -12.62 2.44
N TRP A 47 -7.18 -11.81 1.51
CA TRP A 47 -6.47 -10.61 1.03
C TRP A 47 -6.23 -9.64 2.18
N PHE A 48 -7.27 -9.31 2.96
CA PHE A 48 -7.12 -8.34 4.04
C PHE A 48 -6.18 -8.78 5.16
N ASN A 49 -6.05 -10.09 5.35
CA ASN A 49 -5.11 -10.68 6.30
C ASN A 49 -3.73 -10.96 5.69
N GLN A 50 -3.47 -10.46 4.46
CA GLN A 50 -2.21 -10.58 3.73
C GLN A 50 -1.72 -12.03 3.54
N ARG A 51 -2.64 -13.01 3.58
CA ARG A 51 -2.30 -14.45 3.51
C ARG A 51 -2.09 -14.93 2.08
N ILE A 52 -2.70 -14.28 1.10
CA ILE A 52 -2.63 -14.64 -0.31
C ILE A 52 -2.53 -13.38 -1.16
N ILE A 53 -1.81 -13.47 -2.28
CA ILE A 53 -1.80 -12.44 -3.31
C ILE A 53 -3.00 -12.66 -4.22
N PRO A 54 -3.83 -11.65 -4.53
CA PRO A 54 -4.88 -11.78 -5.53
C PRO A 54 -4.30 -12.17 -6.89
N SER A 55 -5.03 -12.96 -7.69
CA SER A 55 -4.63 -13.23 -9.06
C SER A 55 -4.67 -11.95 -9.91
N GLU A 56 -3.99 -11.95 -11.05
CA GLU A 56 -3.94 -10.83 -11.98
C GLU A 56 -5.33 -10.26 -12.31
N ARG A 57 -6.30 -11.13 -12.64
CA ARG A 57 -7.70 -10.74 -12.85
C ARG A 57 -8.29 -9.92 -11.70
N TYR A 58 -8.01 -10.31 -10.45
CA TYR A 58 -8.51 -9.57 -9.29
C TYR A 58 -7.69 -8.32 -9.02
N LEU A 59 -6.38 -8.32 -9.30
CA LEU A 59 -5.54 -7.13 -9.16
C LEU A 59 -6.01 -6.00 -10.08
N GLU A 60 -6.39 -6.31 -11.32
CA GLU A 60 -6.96 -5.33 -12.26
C GLU A 60 -8.24 -4.70 -11.70
N VAL A 61 -9.18 -5.53 -11.24
CA VAL A 61 -10.46 -5.03 -10.70
C VAL A 61 -10.25 -4.26 -9.39
N LEU A 62 -9.37 -4.78 -8.51
CA LEU A 62 -9.03 -4.11 -7.25
C LEU A 62 -8.37 -2.75 -7.50
N ALA A 63 -7.48 -2.63 -8.49
CA ALA A 63 -6.87 -1.36 -8.84
C ALA A 63 -7.92 -0.33 -9.26
N GLY A 64 -8.90 -0.74 -10.08
CA GLY A 64 -10.03 0.12 -10.45
C GLY A 64 -10.88 0.54 -9.25
N VAL A 65 -11.27 -0.40 -8.39
CA VAL A 65 -12.11 -0.14 -7.21
C VAL A 65 -11.41 0.76 -6.18
N LEU A 66 -10.09 0.57 -6.02
CA LEU A 66 -9.27 1.31 -5.07
C LEU A 66 -8.71 2.62 -5.63
N GLU A 67 -8.99 2.91 -6.92
CA GLU A 67 -8.45 4.03 -7.68
C GLU A 67 -6.92 4.11 -7.60
N ALA A 68 -6.28 2.95 -7.76
CA ALA A 68 -4.85 2.86 -7.97
C ALA A 68 -4.54 3.06 -9.46
N ASP A 69 -3.47 3.79 -9.77
CA ASP A 69 -3.08 4.12 -11.16
C ASP A 69 -2.83 2.86 -12.00
N GLU A 70 -2.32 1.79 -11.37
CA GLU A 70 -2.00 0.50 -12.01
C GLU A 70 -2.09 -0.65 -10.98
N PRO A 71 -2.26 -1.91 -11.42
CA PRO A 71 -2.27 -3.06 -10.52
C PRO A 71 -1.02 -3.19 -9.64
N ALA A 72 0.15 -2.80 -10.16
CA ALA A 72 1.41 -2.83 -9.44
C ALA A 72 1.46 -1.83 -8.26
N ALA A 73 0.66 -0.76 -8.28
CA ALA A 73 0.59 0.21 -7.19
C ALA A 73 -0.01 -0.39 -5.91
N LEU A 74 -0.81 -1.47 -6.00
CA LEU A 74 -1.31 -2.19 -4.83
C LEU A 74 -0.21 -2.86 -4.00
N PHE A 75 1.02 -2.96 -4.53
CA PHE A 75 2.19 -3.50 -3.83
C PHE A 75 3.01 -2.42 -3.13
N ARG A 76 2.60 -1.16 -3.22
CA ARG A 76 3.24 0.00 -2.59
C ARG A 76 2.29 0.62 -1.57
N ASP A 77 2.85 1.29 -0.57
CA ASP A 77 2.04 2.01 0.39
C ASP A 77 1.25 3.12 -0.33
N PRO A 78 -0.07 3.26 -0.10
CA PRO A 78 -0.87 4.30 -0.75
C PRO A 78 -0.40 5.72 -0.44
N TYR A 79 0.44 5.90 0.58
CA TYR A 79 1.05 7.16 0.98
C TYR A 79 2.54 7.30 0.62
N GLU A 80 3.20 6.31 0.03
CA GLU A 80 4.62 6.47 -0.35
C GLU A 80 4.79 7.47 -1.50
N ASP A 81 3.90 7.44 -2.48
CA ASP A 81 4.03 8.26 -3.70
C ASP A 81 3.57 9.73 -3.49
N TRP A 82 2.78 10.03 -2.46
CA TRP A 82 2.13 11.35 -2.38
C TRP A 82 3.12 12.48 -2.10
N LEU A 83 4.12 12.27 -1.22
CA LEU A 83 5.11 13.30 -0.92
C LEU A 83 5.97 13.61 -2.15
N SER A 84 6.43 12.56 -2.84
CA SER A 84 7.21 12.71 -4.08
C SER A 84 6.41 13.47 -5.14
N ARG A 85 5.13 13.13 -5.36
CA ARG A 85 4.24 13.86 -6.27
C ARG A 85 3.96 15.29 -5.80
N PHE A 86 3.81 15.49 -4.50
CA PHE A 86 3.59 16.80 -3.91
C PHE A 86 4.79 17.71 -4.14
N PHE A 87 6.02 17.22 -4.01
CA PHE A 87 7.24 18.01 -4.28
C PHE A 87 7.60 18.13 -5.77
N ALA A 88 7.03 17.30 -6.64
CA ALA A 88 7.33 17.32 -8.06
C ALA A 88 6.96 18.66 -8.72
N GLY A 89 7.89 19.21 -9.52
CA GLY A 89 7.68 20.45 -10.28
C GLY A 89 7.80 21.76 -9.48
N ARG A 90 8.10 21.71 -8.18
CA ARG A 90 8.32 22.90 -7.34
C ARG A 90 9.78 23.36 -7.37
N SER A 91 10.01 24.66 -7.17
CA SER A 91 11.39 25.20 -7.11
C SER A 91 12.15 24.63 -5.92
N GLU A 92 13.48 24.73 -5.95
CA GLU A 92 14.31 24.34 -4.80
C GLU A 92 13.94 25.16 -3.55
N GLU A 93 13.72 26.48 -3.69
CA GLU A 93 13.35 27.31 -2.54
C GLU A 93 11.97 26.95 -1.99
N GLU A 94 11.02 26.60 -2.85
CA GLU A 94 9.70 26.13 -2.42
C GLU A 94 9.81 24.83 -1.64
N ARG A 95 10.53 23.84 -2.17
CA ARG A 95 10.73 22.56 -1.49
C ARG A 95 11.38 22.77 -0.12
N GLN A 96 12.39 23.63 -0.02
CA GLN A 96 13.05 23.94 1.24
C GLN A 96 12.09 24.59 2.26
N ARG A 97 11.30 25.60 1.86
CA ARG A 97 10.31 26.24 2.75
C ARG A 97 9.29 25.24 3.29
N MET A 98 8.85 24.32 2.45
CA MET A 98 7.91 23.29 2.81
C MET A 98 8.49 22.30 3.80
N MET A 99 9.73 21.85 3.57
CA MET A 99 10.42 20.96 4.52
C MET A 99 10.57 21.63 5.88
N THR A 100 11.01 22.89 5.92
CA THR A 100 11.12 23.65 7.18
C THR A 100 9.77 23.77 7.91
N THR A 101 8.69 23.99 7.17
CA THR A 101 7.34 24.06 7.76
C THR A 101 6.90 22.71 8.33
N LEU A 102 7.14 21.61 7.61
CA LEU A 102 6.81 20.26 8.07
C LEU A 102 7.62 19.88 9.32
N GLU A 103 8.91 20.21 9.38
CA GLU A 103 9.76 19.97 10.54
C GLU A 103 9.30 20.77 11.78
N ALA A 104 8.87 22.02 11.58
CA ALA A 104 8.33 22.85 12.66
C ALA A 104 6.96 22.37 13.16
N ALA A 105 6.09 21.90 12.25
CA ALA A 105 4.76 21.41 12.58
C ALA A 105 4.76 20.02 13.23
N PHE A 106 5.74 19.18 12.87
CA PHE A 106 5.87 17.80 13.35
C PHE A 106 7.27 17.57 13.93
N PRO A 107 7.62 18.23 15.06
CA PRO A 107 8.93 18.09 15.67
C PRO A 107 9.18 16.62 16.05
N ARG A 108 10.34 16.09 15.66
CA ARG A 108 10.74 14.74 16.07
C ARG A 108 10.88 14.73 17.59
N LYS A 109 10.08 13.90 18.27
CA LYS A 109 10.29 13.63 19.69
C LYS A 109 11.65 12.92 19.82
N HIS A 110 12.63 13.61 20.40
CA HIS A 110 13.78 12.91 20.97
C HIS A 110 13.22 11.99 22.06
N ALA A 111 13.43 10.68 21.89
CA ALA A 111 13.21 9.69 22.93
C ALA A 111 14.29 9.83 24.01
#